data_AF-A0A7L4NSC5-F1
#
_entry.id   AF-A0A7L4NSC5-F1
#
_cell.length_a   1.000
_cell.length_b   1.000
_cell.length_c   1.000
_cell.angle_alpha   90.00
_cell.angle_beta   90.00
_cell.angle_gamma   90.00
#
_symmetry.space_group_name_H-M   'P 1'
#
loop_
_entity.id
_entity.type
_entity.pdbx_description
1 polymer ?
#
loop_
_entity_poly.entity_id
_entity_poly.type
_entity_poly.pdbx_seq_one_letter_code
_entity_poly.pdbx_strand_id
1 'polypeptide(L)'
;MEKNKKMWEIKKYTNKAFSNIGSENYRQKIVYNLLNTVKVSNQSDFFSILLRTLNAQKDNDDVKKLSGKLMEIYPLTPGNFENVAYSIIMGIMSAN
;
A
#
# COMPACT_ATOMS: atom_id res chain seq x y z
N MET A 1 -7.15 19.12 -7.03
CA MET A 1 -7.34 18.91 -5.57
C MET A 1 -7.71 17.47 -5.22
N GLU A 2 -8.60 16.81 -5.97
CA GLU A 2 -9.12 15.47 -5.60
C GLU A 2 -8.09 14.32 -5.67
N LYS A 3 -7.20 14.32 -6.67
CA LYS A 3 -6.12 13.32 -6.78
C LYS A 3 -5.20 13.30 -5.55
N ASN A 4 -4.83 14.47 -5.04
CA ASN A 4 -3.96 14.59 -3.85
C ASN A 4 -4.65 14.09 -2.59
N LYS A 5 -5.97 14.31 -2.47
CA LYS A 5 -6.77 13.79 -1.36
C LYS A 5 -6.78 12.26 -1.36
N LYS A 6 -7.01 11.63 -2.52
CA LYS A 6 -7.01 10.16 -2.64
C LYS A 6 -5.66 9.54 -2.27
N MET A 7 -4.55 10.11 -2.74
CA MET A 7 -3.21 9.62 -2.41
C MET A 7 -2.89 9.79 -0.91
N TRP A 8 -3.31 10.90 -0.32
CA TRP A 8 -3.18 11.12 1.12
C TRP A 8 -3.99 10.11 1.94
N GLU A 9 -5.24 9.82 1.53
CA GLU A 9 -6.07 8.81 2.18
C GLU A 9 -5.43 7.42 2.12
N ILE A 10 -4.92 7.02 0.96
CA ILE A 10 -4.21 5.74 0.80
C ILE A 10 -3.00 5.70 1.74
N LYS A 11 -2.14 6.71 1.72
CA LYS A 11 -0.98 6.78 2.62
C LYS A 11 -1.41 6.66 4.09
N LYS A 12 -2.44 7.40 4.51
CA LYS A 12 -2.97 7.40 5.87
C LYS A 12 -3.49 6.03 6.29
N TYR A 13 -4.28 5.36 5.46
CA TYR A 13 -4.84 4.05 5.80
C TYR A 13 -3.80 2.93 5.69
N THR A 14 -2.81 3.06 4.79
CA THR A 14 -1.66 2.17 4.78
C THR A 14 -0.87 2.28 6.07
N ASN A 15 -0.57 3.50 6.55
CA ASN A 15 0.09 3.70 7.83
C ASN A 15 -0.64 2.97 8.97
N LYS A 16 -1.94 3.23 9.13
CA LYS A 16 -2.76 2.58 10.16
C LYS A 16 -2.79 1.06 10.06
N ALA A 17 -2.99 0.53 8.86
CA ALA A 17 -3.01 -0.90 8.63
C ALA A 17 -1.65 -1.53 9.01
N PHE A 18 -0.54 -0.87 8.66
CA PHE A 18 0.80 -1.41 8.88
C PHE A 18 1.39 -1.13 10.27
N SER A 19 0.86 -0.19 11.06
CA SER A 19 1.30 0.02 12.45
C SER A 19 1.14 -1.23 13.30
N ASN A 20 0.12 -2.04 13.00
CA ASN A 20 -0.16 -3.31 13.70
C ASN A 20 0.40 -4.55 12.96
N ILE A 21 1.11 -4.36 11.83
CA ILE A 21 1.64 -5.46 11.01
C ILE A 21 3.13 -5.62 11.24
N GLY A 22 3.48 -6.75 11.86
CA GLY A 22 4.85 -7.24 11.99
C GLY A 22 5.79 -6.29 12.74
N SER A 23 7.08 -6.64 12.77
CA SER A 23 8.12 -5.77 13.29
C SER A 23 8.54 -4.71 12.27
N GLU A 24 9.28 -3.69 12.72
CA GLU A 24 9.89 -2.70 11.83
C GLU A 24 10.72 -3.36 10.72
N ASN A 25 11.57 -4.33 11.07
CA ASN A 25 12.36 -5.11 10.11
C ASN A 25 11.50 -5.82 9.07
N TYR A 26 10.33 -6.35 9.47
CA TYR A 26 9.39 -6.95 8.54
C TYR A 26 8.83 -5.91 7.55
N ARG A 27 8.43 -4.73 8.06
CA ARG A 27 7.96 -3.62 7.22
C ARG A 27 9.02 -3.12 6.25
N GLN A 28 10.27 -2.97 6.69
CA GLN A 28 11.40 -2.58 5.83
C GLN A 28 11.63 -3.56 4.68
N LYS A 29 11.55 -4.88 4.94
CA LYS A 29 11.65 -5.92 3.89
C LYS A 29 10.52 -5.81 2.87
N ILE A 30 9.29 -5.55 3.32
CA ILE A 30 8.15 -5.33 2.42
C ILE A 30 8.40 -4.09 1.55
N VAL A 31 8.80 -2.96 2.15
CA VAL A 31 9.11 -1.72 1.42
C VAL A 31 10.16 -1.97 0.34
N TYR A 32 11.23 -2.69 0.67
CA TYR A 32 12.27 -3.03 -0.29
C TYR A 32 11.73 -3.83 -1.49
N ASN A 33 10.92 -4.86 -1.23
CA ASN A 33 10.32 -5.68 -2.28
C ASN A 33 9.37 -4.86 -3.16
N LEU A 34 8.52 -4.02 -2.55
CA LEU A 34 7.59 -3.15 -3.27
C LEU A 34 8.34 -2.15 -4.15
N LEU A 35 9.38 -1.49 -3.63
CA LEU A 35 10.22 -0.57 -4.42
C LEU A 35 10.84 -1.25 -5.65
N ASN A 36 11.29 -2.50 -5.51
CA ASN A 36 11.83 -3.25 -6.64
C ASN A 36 10.77 -3.55 -7.71
N THR A 37 9.53 -3.86 -7.32
CA THR A 37 8.44 -4.03 -8.30
C THR A 37 8.06 -2.73 -9.01
N VAL A 38 8.10 -1.58 -8.31
CA VAL A 38 7.85 -0.26 -8.92
C VAL A 38 8.92 0.08 -9.96
N LYS A 39 10.21 -0.16 -9.65
CA LYS A 39 11.33 0.13 -10.57
C LYS A 39 11.19 -0.54 -11.94
N VAL A 40 10.58 -1.72 -12.00
CA VAL A 40 10.36 -2.47 -13.25
C VAL A 40 8.92 -2.37 -13.75
N SER A 41 8.13 -1.41 -13.22
CA SER A 41 6.72 -1.21 -13.56
C SER A 41 5.84 -2.47 -13.44
N ASN A 42 6.18 -3.38 -12.54
CA ASN A 42 5.47 -4.64 -12.35
C ASN A 42 4.34 -4.48 -11.33
N GLN A 43 3.21 -3.97 -11.82
CA GLN A 43 2.01 -3.75 -11.02
C GLN A 43 1.44 -5.05 -10.44
N SER A 44 1.47 -6.15 -11.21
CA SER A 44 0.91 -7.43 -10.76
C SER A 44 1.62 -7.94 -9.51
N ASP A 45 2.96 -7.96 -9.52
CA ASP A 45 3.74 -8.42 -8.38
C ASP A 45 3.64 -7.45 -7.20
N PHE A 46 3.57 -6.14 -7.46
CA PHE A 46 3.33 -5.14 -6.42
C PHE A 46 2.06 -5.46 -5.61
N PHE A 47 0.93 -5.65 -6.30
CA PHE A 47 -0.33 -5.94 -5.63
C PHE A 47 -0.37 -7.35 -5.04
N SER A 48 0.29 -8.33 -5.67
CA SER A 48 0.41 -9.68 -5.10
C SER A 48 1.10 -9.66 -3.72
N ILE A 49 2.21 -8.93 -3.59
CA ILE A 49 2.92 -8.75 -2.32
C ILE A 49 2.03 -8.04 -1.30
N LEU A 50 1.46 -6.90 -1.69
CA LEU A 50 0.62 -6.08 -0.81
C LEU A 50 -0.59 -6.87 -0.29
N LEU A 51 -1.36 -7.48 -1.19
CA LEU A 51 -2.58 -8.20 -0.83
C LEU A 51 -2.28 -9.43 0.02
N ARG A 52 -1.14 -10.12 -0.21
CA ARG A 52 -0.73 -11.23 0.66
C ARG A 52 -0.51 -10.75 2.10
N THR A 53 0.16 -9.62 2.29
CA THR A 53 0.36 -9.03 3.62
C THR A 53 -0.97 -8.61 4.26
N LEU A 54 -1.85 -7.94 3.51
CA LEU A 54 -3.15 -7.49 4.02
C LEU A 54 -4.06 -8.69 4.39
N ASN A 55 -4.07 -9.74 3.57
CA ASN A 55 -4.89 -10.92 3.81
C ASN A 55 -4.51 -11.67 5.10
N ALA A 56 -3.25 -11.59 5.53
CA ALA A 56 -2.83 -12.14 6.82
C ALA A 56 -3.51 -11.46 8.02
N GLN A 57 -4.09 -10.28 7.82
CA GLN A 57 -4.79 -9.46 8.83
C GLN A 57 -6.19 -9.06 8.34
N LYS A 58 -6.86 -9.91 7.56
CA LYS A 58 -8.14 -9.60 6.89
C LYS A 58 -9.25 -9.10 7.81
N ASP A 59 -9.22 -9.49 9.08
CA ASP A 59 -10.25 -9.12 10.06
C ASP A 59 -9.99 -7.74 10.71
N ASN A 60 -8.80 -7.15 10.49
CA ASN A 60 -8.44 -5.83 10.96
C ASN A 60 -9.21 -4.72 10.20
N ASP A 61 -9.88 -3.84 10.94
CA ASP A 61 -10.69 -2.78 10.36
C ASP A 61 -9.91 -1.74 9.54
N ASP A 62 -8.66 -1.46 9.91
CA ASP A 62 -7.81 -0.56 9.13
C ASP A 62 -7.34 -1.22 7.83
N VAL A 63 -7.14 -2.54 7.81
CA VAL A 63 -6.92 -3.31 6.58
C VAL A 63 -8.15 -3.26 5.67
N LYS A 64 -9.35 -3.45 6.22
CA LYS A 64 -10.61 -3.34 5.46
C LYS A 64 -10.79 -1.95 4.85
N LYS A 65 -10.51 -0.89 5.63
CA LYS A 65 -10.57 0.51 5.14
C LYS A 65 -9.57 0.78 4.02
N LEU A 66 -8.32 0.31 4.16
CA LEU A 66 -7.33 0.42 3.11
C LEU A 66 -7.79 -0.31 1.84
N SER A 67 -8.27 -1.55 1.97
CA SER A 67 -8.79 -2.33 0.84
C SER A 67 -9.93 -1.61 0.11
N GLY A 68 -10.87 -1.00 0.84
CA GLY A 68 -11.92 -0.18 0.24
C GLY A 68 -11.37 1.00 -0.57
N LYS A 69 -10.36 1.70 -0.03
CA LYS A 69 -9.71 2.81 -0.75
C LYS A 69 -8.93 2.36 -1.98
N LEU A 70 -8.35 1.17 -1.95
CA LEU A 70 -7.70 0.58 -3.14
C LEU A 70 -8.73 0.18 -4.20
N MET A 71 -9.92 -0.30 -3.81
CA MET A 71 -11.00 -0.60 -4.75
C MET A 71 -11.53 0.66 -5.45
N GLU A 72 -11.63 1.80 -4.75
CA GLU A 72 -12.08 3.08 -5.34
C GLU A 72 -11.20 3.60 -6.49
N ILE A 73 -9.95 3.13 -6.58
CA ILE A 73 -8.97 3.58 -7.57
C ILE A 73 -8.63 2.50 -8.60
N TYR A 74 -9.06 1.26 -8.39
CA TYR A 74 -8.81 0.16 -9.32
C TYR A 74 -9.83 0.21 -10.49
N PRO A 75 -9.43 -0.15 -11.73
CA PRO A 75 -8.10 -0.55 -12.16
C PRO A 75 -7.13 0.63 -12.32
N LEU A 76 -5.85 0.36 -12.06
CA LEU A 76 -4.79 1.33 -12.27
C LEU A 76 -4.28 1.29 -13.71
N THR A 77 -3.97 2.47 -14.22
CA THR A 77 -3.22 2.69 -15.47
C THR A 77 -1.72 2.77 -15.13
N PRO A 78 -0.81 2.53 -16.09
CA PRO A 78 0.62 2.73 -15.87
C PRO A 78 0.96 4.11 -15.28
N GLY A 79 0.28 5.17 -15.73
CA GLY A 79 0.52 6.54 -15.27
C GLY A 79 0.02 6.88 -13.85
N ASN A 80 -0.89 6.09 -13.28
CA ASN A 80 -1.37 6.31 -11.90
C ASN A 80 -0.80 5.27 -10.92
N PHE A 81 -0.25 4.15 -11.41
CA PHE A 81 0.35 3.10 -10.59
C PHE A 81 1.45 3.64 -9.68
N GLU A 82 2.45 4.34 -10.21
CA GLU A 82 3.57 4.84 -9.40
C GLU A 82 3.11 5.74 -8.25
N ASN A 83 2.17 6.65 -8.51
CA ASN A 83 1.64 7.56 -7.48
C ASN A 83 0.97 6.79 -6.33
N VAL A 84 0.18 5.77 -6.67
CA VAL A 84 -0.47 4.89 -5.69
C VAL A 84 0.58 4.08 -4.94
N ALA A 85 1.51 3.47 -5.67
CA ALA A 85 2.57 2.64 -5.11
C ALA A 85 3.43 3.40 -4.11
N TYR A 86 3.88 4.61 -4.46
CA TYR A 86 4.65 5.46 -3.56
C TYR A 86 3.84 5.94 -2.36
N SER A 87 2.54 6.20 -2.52
CA SER A 87 1.67 6.55 -1.39
C SER A 87 1.57 5.42 -0.38
N ILE A 88 1.44 4.18 -0.85
CA ILE A 88 1.45 2.96 -0.02
C ILE A 88 2.82 2.81 0.65
N ILE A 89 3.91 2.85 -0.11
CA ILE A 89 5.27 2.69 0.43
C ILE A 89 5.56 3.71 1.54
N MET A 90 5.26 4.99 1.31
CA MET A 90 5.40 6.03 2.34
C MET A 90 4.49 5.79 3.56
N GLY A 91 3.31 5.22 3.35
CA GLY A 91 2.43 4.80 4.43
C GLY A 91 3.08 3.73 5.31
N ILE A 92 3.66 2.70 4.71
CA ILE A 92 4.37 1.62 5.42
C ILE A 92 5.60 2.18 6.15
N MET A 93 6.39 3.04 5.51
CA MET A 93 7.59 3.64 6.11
C MET A 93 7.29 4.57 7.29
N SER A 94 6.09 5.16 7.34
CA SER A 94 5.67 6.02 8.45
C SER A 94 4.98 5.24 9.57
N ALA A 95 4.75 3.94 9.39
CA ALA A 95 4.03 3.11 10.35
C ALA A 95 4.94 2.80 11.55
N ASN A 96 4.55 3.37 12.69
CA ASN A 96 5.14 3.17 13.99
C ASN A 96 4.15 2.48 14.91
#